data_AF-A0A7Y0Q7Y3-F1
#
_entry.id   AF-A0A7Y0Q7Y3-F1
#
_cell.length_a   1.000
_cell.length_b   1.000
_cell.length_c   1.000
_cell.angle_alpha   90.00
_cell.angle_beta   90.00
_cell.angle_gamma   90.00
#
_symmetry.space_group_name_H-M   'P 1'
#
loop_
_entity.id
_entity.type
_entity.pdbx_description
1 polymer ?
#
loop_
_entity_poly.entity_id
_entity_poly.type
_entity_poly.pdbx_seq_one_letter_code
_entity_poly.pdbx_strand_id
1 'polypeptide(L)'
;MTESASHQLLNKQLEQLHALESLLAEEKEALTKHNPEVLSAITTKKHELLLAIESFDANIGSNLQFIEDKKQGHLDNKLAEIQEVLKHCKELNEVNGQIIHHSELAVERMKNTLLERHSKSTMTYDAKGKKSAGLSSLDIKA
;
A
#
# COMPACT_ATOMS: atom_id res chain seq x y z
N MET A 1 -0.59 28.36 32.81
CA MET A 1 0.01 27.04 33.01
C MET A 1 0.79 26.73 31.74
N THR A 2 2.12 26.86 31.79
CA THR A 2 2.99 26.71 30.63
C THR A 2 3.07 25.23 30.26
N GLU A 3 2.48 24.83 29.12
CA GLU A 3 2.78 23.53 28.51
C GLU A 3 4.31 23.42 28.38
N SER A 4 4.92 22.39 28.97
CA SER A 4 6.34 22.10 28.79
C SER A 4 6.63 21.93 27.29
N ALA A 5 7.81 22.35 26.84
CA ALA A 5 8.25 22.19 25.45
C ALA A 5 8.07 20.74 24.95
N SER A 6 8.20 19.76 25.84
CA SER A 6 7.97 18.33 25.56
C SER A 6 6.52 18.01 25.18
N HIS A 7 5.52 18.67 25.80
CA HIS A 7 4.12 18.50 25.42
C HIS A 7 3.81 19.11 24.06
N GLN A 8 4.44 20.24 23.72
CA GLN A 8 4.28 20.85 22.39
C GLN A 8 4.88 19.98 21.29
N LEU A 9 6.00 19.31 21.56
CA LEU A 9 6.60 18.34 20.64
C LEU A 9 5.66 17.15 20.40
N LEU A 10 5.08 16.58 21.46
CA LEU A 10 4.13 15.47 21.34
C LEU A 10 2.85 15.88 20.60
N ASN A 11 2.29 17.06 20.88
CA ASN A 11 1.12 17.55 20.16
C ASN A 11 1.40 17.67 18.65
N LYS A 12 2.58 18.18 18.26
CA LYS A 12 2.99 18.23 16.85
C LYS A 12 3.13 16.85 16.22
N GLN A 13 3.73 15.89 16.93
CA GLN A 13 3.83 14.52 16.46
C GLN A 13 2.44 13.91 16.23
N LEU A 14 1.52 14.17 17.14
CA LEU A 14 0.14 13.69 17.09
C LEU A 14 -0.63 14.32 15.91
N GLU A 15 -0.47 15.62 15.65
CA GLU A 15 -0.99 16.29 14.46
C GLU A 15 -0.45 15.67 13.16
N GLN A 16 0.86 15.37 13.10
CA GLN A 16 1.46 14.72 11.93
C GLN A 16 0.91 13.31 11.72
N LEU A 17 0.65 12.57 12.79
CA LEU A 17 0.07 11.24 12.72
C LEU A 17 -1.39 11.25 12.28
N HIS A 18 -2.21 12.19 12.73
CA HIS A 18 -3.56 12.36 12.21
C HIS A 18 -3.58 12.79 10.74
N ALA A 19 -2.62 13.62 10.33
CA ALA A 19 -2.47 13.95 8.91
C ALA A 19 -2.12 12.69 8.09
N LEU A 20 -1.27 11.81 8.62
CA LEU A 20 -0.93 10.52 7.99
C LEU A 20 -2.15 9.59 7.93
N GLU A 21 -2.92 9.50 9.00
CA GLU A 21 -4.16 8.72 9.08
C GLU A 21 -5.18 9.15 8.02
N SER A 22 -5.44 10.46 7.91
CA SER A 22 -6.32 11.02 6.88
C SER A 22 -5.82 10.67 5.47
N LEU A 23 -4.51 10.77 5.26
CA LEU A 23 -3.90 10.48 3.97
C LEU A 23 -3.98 8.99 3.61
N LEU A 24 -3.86 8.08 4.59
CA LEU A 24 -4.05 6.64 4.40
C LEU A 24 -5.52 6.30 4.10
N ALA A 25 -6.47 7.04 4.69
CA ALA A 25 -7.90 6.89 4.37
C ALA A 25 -8.21 7.37 2.94
N GLU A 26 -7.63 8.49 2.51
CA GLU A 26 -7.70 8.96 1.12
C GLU A 26 -7.05 7.96 0.15
N GLU A 27 -5.91 7.37 0.51
CA GLU A 27 -5.23 6.33 -0.28
C GLU A 27 -6.16 5.13 -0.50
N LYS A 28 -6.84 4.66 0.56
CA LYS A 28 -7.82 3.57 0.48
C LYS A 28 -8.94 3.89 -0.50
N GLU A 29 -9.48 5.11 -0.46
CA GLU A 29 -10.51 5.53 -1.42
C GLU A 29 -10.00 5.59 -2.85
N ALA A 30 -8.80 6.14 -3.06
CA ALA A 30 -8.17 6.24 -4.38
C ALA A 30 -7.88 4.86 -4.98
N LEU A 31 -7.42 3.91 -4.15
CA LEU A 31 -7.22 2.52 -4.52
C LEU A 31 -8.54 1.84 -4.92
N THR A 32 -9.61 2.06 -4.14
CA THR A 32 -10.94 1.51 -4.44
C THR A 32 -11.53 2.09 -5.72
N LYS A 33 -11.29 3.38 -5.99
CA LYS A 33 -11.74 4.09 -7.19
C LYS A 33 -10.84 3.83 -8.41
N HIS A 34 -9.75 3.07 -8.27
CA HIS A 34 -8.74 2.80 -9.30
C HIS A 34 -8.24 4.08 -10.00
N ASN A 35 -8.00 5.16 -9.24
CA ASN A 35 -7.55 6.43 -9.80
C ASN A 35 -6.02 6.59 -9.63
N PRO A 36 -5.22 6.31 -10.68
CA PRO A 36 -3.75 6.32 -10.58
C PRO A 36 -3.16 7.72 -10.41
N GLU A 37 -3.81 8.76 -10.94
CA GLU A 37 -3.31 10.14 -10.80
C GLU A 37 -3.36 10.58 -9.34
N VAL A 38 -4.50 10.35 -8.67
CA VAL A 38 -4.70 10.66 -7.25
C VAL A 38 -3.80 9.80 -6.38
N LEU A 39 -3.64 8.51 -6.70
CA LEU A 39 -2.78 7.60 -5.95
C LEU A 39 -1.31 8.05 -5.98
N SER A 40 -0.81 8.51 -7.13
CA SER A 40 0.57 8.99 -7.23
C SER A 40 0.81 10.23 -6.36
N ALA A 41 -0.11 11.20 -6.40
CA ALA A 41 -0.04 12.41 -5.58
C ALA A 41 -0.10 12.09 -4.07
N ILE A 42 -0.97 11.16 -3.67
CA ILE A 42 -1.06 10.69 -2.28
C ILE A 42 0.23 9.98 -1.86
N THR A 43 0.80 9.14 -2.73
CA THR A 43 2.06 8.44 -2.45
C THR A 43 3.22 9.41 -2.20
N THR A 44 3.34 10.46 -3.02
CA THR A 44 4.36 11.49 -2.83
C THR A 44 4.17 12.24 -1.50
N LYS A 45 2.94 12.67 -1.20
CA LYS A 45 2.63 13.33 0.08
C LYS A 45 2.91 12.42 1.28
N LYS A 46 2.58 11.13 1.18
CA LYS A 46 2.88 10.13 2.22
C LYS A 46 4.37 10.05 2.48
N HIS A 47 5.17 10.00 1.41
CA HIS A 47 6.62 9.91 1.51
C HIS A 47 7.23 11.14 2.18
N GLU A 48 6.84 12.33 1.75
CA GLU A 48 7.30 13.59 2.36
C GLU A 48 6.92 13.68 3.84
N LEU A 49 5.68 13.29 4.19
CA LEU A 49 5.21 13.30 5.56
C LEU A 49 5.96 12.29 6.43
N LEU A 50 6.25 11.09 5.93
CA LEU A 50 7.02 10.09 6.66
C LEU A 50 8.47 10.54 6.90
N LEU A 51 9.11 11.18 5.91
CA LEU A 51 10.45 11.77 6.08
C LEU A 51 10.42 12.89 7.13
N ALA A 52 9.38 13.72 7.13
CA ALA A 52 9.20 14.77 8.13
C ALA A 52 8.99 14.19 9.54
N ILE A 53 8.21 13.12 9.68
CA ILE A 53 8.00 12.42 10.95
C ILE A 53 9.31 11.77 11.42
N GLU A 54 10.04 11.07 10.56
CA GLU A 54 11.32 10.43 10.91
C GLU A 54 12.36 11.47 11.38
N SER A 55 12.48 12.58 10.65
CA SER A 55 13.37 13.68 11.05
C SER A 55 12.92 14.30 12.38
N PHE A 56 11.62 14.50 12.57
CA PHE A 56 11.09 15.06 13.80
C PHE A 56 11.30 14.14 15.00
N ASP A 57 11.08 12.84 14.83
CA ASP A 57 11.32 11.82 15.85
C ASP A 57 12.80 11.71 16.22
N ALA A 58 13.71 11.81 15.25
CA ALA A 58 15.16 11.86 15.51
C ALA A 58 15.55 13.11 16.31
N ASN A 59 14.93 14.26 16.03
CA ASN A 59 15.12 15.49 16.79
C ASN A 59 14.56 15.38 18.21
N ILE A 60 13.37 14.78 18.39
CA ILE A 60 12.78 14.52 19.71
C ILE A 60 13.66 13.56 20.51
N GLY A 61 14.12 12.47 19.90
CA GLY A 61 14.97 11.46 20.54
C GLY A 61 16.33 12.01 20.96
N SER A 62 16.80 13.10 20.34
CA SER A 62 18.03 13.81 20.71
C SER A 62 17.82 14.88 21.80
N ASN A 63 16.56 15.20 22.14
CA ASN A 63 16.24 16.24 23.11
C ASN A 63 16.33 15.71 24.55
N LEU A 64 17.34 16.17 25.28
CA LEU A 64 17.58 15.77 26.68
C LEU A 64 16.39 16.09 27.61
N GLN A 65 15.70 17.21 27.39
CA GLN A 65 14.53 17.59 28.20
C GLN A 65 13.38 16.60 28.01
N PHE A 66 13.19 16.12 26.79
CA PHE A 66 12.16 15.12 26.48
C PHE A 66 12.47 13.76 27.12
N ILE A 67 13.74 13.34 27.09
CA ILE A 67 14.18 12.08 27.73
C ILE A 67 13.97 12.14 29.25
N GLU A 68 14.28 13.28 29.86
CA GLU A 68 14.09 13.50 31.30
C GLU A 68 12.60 13.53 31.66
N ASP A 69 11.78 14.31 30.93
CA ASP A 69 10.33 14.38 31.16
C ASP A 69 9.64 13.02 30.95
N LYS A 70 10.14 12.20 30.01
CA LYS A 70 9.69 10.82 29.80
C LYS A 70 10.08 9.91 30.97
N LYS A 71 11.30 10.02 31.51
CA LYS A 71 11.73 9.27 32.70
C LYS A 71 10.93 9.64 33.94
N GLN A 72 10.45 10.88 34.03
CA GLN A 72 9.65 11.38 35.14
C GLN A 72 8.18 10.92 35.07
N GLY A 73 7.77 10.24 33.98
CA GLY A 73 6.40 9.68 33.83
C GLY A 73 5.32 10.73 33.52
N HIS A 74 5.70 11.99 33.30
CA HIS A 74 4.74 13.07 33.01
C HIS A 74 4.14 12.98 31.59
N LEU A 75 4.74 12.18 30.71
CA LEU A 75 4.37 12.07 29.30
C LEU A 75 3.68 10.75 28.94
N ASP A 76 3.54 9.81 29.88
CA ASP A 76 3.09 8.44 29.61
C ASP A 76 1.71 8.38 28.95
N ASN A 77 0.76 9.21 29.39
CA ASN A 77 -0.59 9.24 28.78
C ASN A 77 -0.56 9.68 27.30
N LYS A 78 0.22 10.72 26.97
CA LYS A 78 0.33 11.20 25.58
C LYS A 78 1.16 10.26 24.71
N LEU A 79 2.16 9.59 25.28
CA LEU A 79 2.90 8.54 24.58
C LEU A 79 2.04 7.32 24.28
N ALA A 80 1.14 6.94 25.20
CA ALA A 80 0.17 5.88 24.98
C ALA A 80 -0.81 6.23 23.85
N GLU A 81 -1.32 7.47 23.84
CA GLU A 81 -2.18 7.97 22.77
C GLU A 81 -1.48 7.93 21.40
N ILE A 82 -0.23 8.41 21.32
CA ILE A 82 0.58 8.35 20.10
C ILE A 82 0.82 6.91 19.65
N GLN A 83 1.06 5.99 20.59
CA GLN A 83 1.18 4.56 20.28
C GLN A 83 -0.09 3.97 19.67
N GLU A 84 -1.27 4.34 20.17
CA GLU A 84 -2.54 3.89 19.60
C GLU A 84 -2.73 4.43 18.18
N VAL A 85 -2.49 5.72 17.95
CA VAL A 85 -2.60 6.31 16.60
C VAL A 85 -1.60 5.66 15.64
N LEU A 86 -0.36 5.43 16.07
CA LEU A 86 0.65 4.71 15.26
C LEU A 86 0.20 3.29 14.90
N LYS A 87 -0.39 2.57 15.86
CA LYS A 87 -0.92 1.24 15.62
C LYS A 87 -2.05 1.30 14.59
N HIS A 88 -2.93 2.28 14.68
CA HIS A 88 -4.01 2.47 13.71
C HIS A 88 -3.48 2.79 12.31
N CYS A 89 -2.51 3.70 12.19
CA CYS A 89 -1.83 3.99 10.93
C CYS A 89 -1.18 2.75 10.32
N LYS A 90 -0.58 1.88 11.15
CA LYS A 90 0.00 0.61 10.69
C LYS A 90 -1.08 -0.33 10.13
N GLU A 91 -2.20 -0.48 10.83
CA GLU A 91 -3.32 -1.32 10.38
C GLU A 91 -3.90 -0.79 9.04
N LEU A 92 -4.09 0.53 8.91
CA LEU A 92 -4.55 1.14 7.67
C LEU A 92 -3.57 0.89 6.50
N ASN A 93 -2.27 1.01 6.74
CA ASN A 93 -1.25 0.76 5.73
C ASN A 93 -1.23 -0.72 5.29
N GLU A 94 -1.40 -1.66 6.22
CA GLU A 94 -1.52 -3.09 5.90
C GLU A 94 -2.76 -3.36 5.03
N VAL A 95 -3.91 -2.76 5.35
CA VAL A 95 -5.13 -2.85 4.54
C VAL A 95 -4.91 -2.30 3.13
N ASN A 96 -4.29 -1.12 3.00
CA ASN A 96 -3.98 -0.53 1.69
C ASN A 96 -3.03 -1.43 0.87
N GLY A 97 -2.03 -2.04 1.52
CA GLY A 97 -1.15 -3.01 0.89
C GLY A 97 -1.88 -4.25 0.34
N GLN A 98 -2.88 -4.76 1.09
CA GLN A 98 -3.71 -5.87 0.61
C GLN A 98 -4.56 -5.48 -0.60
N ILE A 99 -5.12 -4.27 -0.63
CA ILE A 99 -5.92 -3.77 -1.76
C ILE A 99 -5.04 -3.65 -3.02
N ILE A 100 -3.82 -3.16 -2.87
CA ILE A 100 -2.84 -3.08 -3.97
C ILE A 100 -2.57 -4.48 -4.52
N HIS A 101 -2.22 -5.44 -3.66
CA HIS A 101 -1.91 -6.81 -4.08
C HIS A 101 -3.09 -7.48 -4.80
N HIS A 102 -4.30 -7.29 -4.29
CA HIS A 102 -5.51 -7.81 -4.95
C HIS A 102 -5.75 -7.15 -6.31
N SER A 103 -5.50 -5.85 -6.43
CA SER A 103 -5.64 -5.10 -7.68
C SER A 103 -4.64 -5.57 -8.74
N GLU A 104 -3.38 -5.81 -8.36
CA GLU A 104 -2.34 -6.38 -9.23
C GLU A 104 -2.74 -7.75 -9.75
N LEU A 105 -3.21 -8.64 -8.86
CA LEU A 105 -3.67 -9.98 -9.23
C LEU A 105 -4.88 -9.93 -10.19
N ALA A 106 -5.80 -9.00 -9.99
CA ALA A 106 -6.95 -8.81 -10.89
C ALA A 106 -6.51 -8.37 -12.30
N VAL A 107 -5.56 -7.45 -12.39
CA VAL A 107 -4.98 -7.00 -13.67
C VAL A 107 -4.24 -8.15 -14.35
N GLU A 108 -3.46 -8.93 -13.61
CA GLU A 108 -2.76 -10.10 -14.15
C GLU A 108 -3.73 -11.16 -14.67
N ARG A 109 -4.78 -11.48 -13.91
CA ARG A 109 -5.85 -12.39 -14.35
C ARG A 109 -6.57 -11.89 -15.60
N MET A 110 -6.83 -10.59 -15.69
CA MET A 110 -7.43 -9.98 -16.87
C MET A 110 -6.51 -10.08 -18.09
N LYS A 111 -5.21 -9.78 -17.92
CA LYS A 111 -4.19 -9.98 -18.96
C LYS A 111 -4.14 -11.43 -19.45
N ASN A 112 -4.07 -12.39 -18.53
CA ASN A 112 -4.03 -13.82 -18.87
C ASN A 112 -5.31 -14.25 -19.60
N THR A 113 -6.49 -13.81 -19.13
CA THR A 113 -7.77 -14.10 -19.80
C THR A 113 -7.83 -13.52 -21.21
N LEU A 114 -7.34 -12.30 -21.42
CA LEU A 114 -7.31 -11.66 -22.75
C LEU A 114 -6.33 -12.39 -23.69
N LEU A 115 -5.15 -12.77 -23.21
CA LEU A 115 -4.17 -13.53 -23.99
C LEU A 115 -4.68 -14.95 -24.31
N GLU A 116 -5.33 -15.63 -23.36
CA GLU A 116 -5.97 -16.93 -23.58
C GLU A 116 -7.16 -16.85 -24.53
N ARG A 117 -7.97 -15.78 -24.48
CA ARG A 117 -9.03 -15.55 -25.48
C ARG A 117 -8.44 -15.26 -26.84
N HIS A 118 -7.37 -14.49 -26.93
CA HIS A 118 -6.70 -14.22 -28.21
C HIS A 118 -6.11 -15.51 -28.80
N SER A 119 -5.48 -16.38 -28.00
CA SER A 119 -4.96 -17.66 -28.46
C SER A 119 -6.05 -18.66 -28.86
N LYS A 120 -7.19 -18.69 -28.14
CA LYS A 120 -8.37 -19.51 -28.50
C LYS A 120 -9.17 -18.93 -29.67
N SER A 121 -9.17 -17.61 -29.88
CA SER A 121 -9.81 -16.95 -31.02
C SER A 121 -9.07 -17.21 -32.33
N THR A 122 -7.76 -17.46 -32.30
CA THR A 122 -7.01 -17.98 -33.46
C THR A 122 -7.27 -19.47 -33.73
N MET A 123 -7.99 -20.14 -32.82
CA MET A 123 -8.30 -21.57 -32.84
C MET A 123 -9.81 -21.84 -33.01
N THR A 124 -10.52 -21.02 -33.77
CA THR A 124 -11.87 -21.37 -34.23
C THR A 124 -12.10 -21.02 -35.70
N TYR A 125 -12.14 -22.09 -36.51
CA TYR A 125 -12.55 -22.19 -37.91
C TYR A 125 -11.67 -21.51 -38.98
N ASP A 126 -10.64 -22.22 -39.43
CA ASP A 126 -10.49 -22.38 -40.89
C ASP A 126 -11.77 -23.07 -41.40
N ALA A 127 -12.46 -22.43 -42.34
CA ALA A 127 -13.65 -22.90 -43.02
C ALA A 127 -13.45 -24.16 -43.91
N LYS A 128 -12.40 -24.95 -43.70
CA LYS A 128 -12.14 -26.22 -44.38
C LYS A 128 -11.99 -27.34 -43.37
N GLY A 129 -13.13 -27.93 -43.01
CA GLY A 129 -13.19 -29.15 -42.20
C GLY A 129 -12.43 -30.32 -42.86
N LYS A 130 -11.15 -30.46 -42.57
CA LYS A 130 -10.44 -31.73 -42.72
C LYS A 130 -9.92 -32.19 -41.37
N LYS A 131 -10.67 -33.11 -40.79
CA LYS A 131 -10.21 -33.98 -39.72
C LYS A 131 -9.27 -35.01 -40.36
N SER A 132 -7.97 -34.93 -40.10
CA SER A 132 -7.06 -36.05 -40.33
C SER A 132 -6.54 -36.57 -38.99
N ALA A 133 -7.48 -37.04 -38.18
CA ALA A 133 -7.22 -38.13 -37.23
C ALA A 133 -7.73 -39.39 -37.92
N GLY A 134 -6.84 -40.30 -38.32
CA GLY A 134 -7.26 -41.54 -38.97
C GLY A 134 -6.18 -42.21 -39.81
N LEU A 135 -5.26 -42.88 -39.13
CA LEU A 135 -4.79 -44.24 -39.40
C LEU A 135 -4.92 -44.78 -40.84
N SER A 136 -3.79 -45.04 -41.50
CA SER A 136 -3.58 -46.30 -42.25
C SER A 136 -2.18 -46.33 -42.83
N SER A 137 -1.43 -47.38 -42.46
CA SER A 137 -0.51 -48.14 -43.31
C SER A 137 0.09 -47.41 -44.53
N LEU A 138 1.40 -47.39 -44.62
CA LEU A 138 2.06 -48.19 -45.64
C LEU A 138 3.54 -48.28 -45.27
N ASP A 139 3.99 -49.51 -45.05
CA ASP A 139 5.36 -49.92 -45.27
C ASP A 139 5.94 -49.26 -46.53
N ILE A 140 7.23 -48.96 -46.54
CA ILE A 140 8.18 -49.47 -47.55
C ILE A 140 9.60 -49.04 -47.13
N LYS A 141 10.41 -50.06 -46.85
CA LYS A 141 11.88 -50.06 -46.87
C LYS A 141 12.38 -49.71 -48.28
N ALA A 142 13.40 -48.85 -48.38
CA ALA A 142 14.57 -49.02 -49.26
C ALA A 142 15.67 -48.04 -48.84
#